data_AF-A0A8T3X5Z8-F1
#
_entry.id   AF-A0A8T3X5Z8-F1
#
_cell.length_a   1.000
_cell.length_b   1.000
_cell.length_c   1.000
_cell.angle_alpha   90.00
_cell.angle_beta   90.00
_cell.angle_gamma   90.00
#
_symmetry.space_group_name_H-M   'P 1'
#
loop_
_entity.id
_entity.type
_entity.pdbx_description
1 polymer ?
#
loop_
_entity_poly.entity_id
_entity_poly.type
_entity_poly.pdbx_seq_one_letter_code
_entity_poly.pdbx_strand_id
1 'polypeptide(L)'
;YQILPLIAIIIALIAVIGAFILYNKKFRISSRDILPVLTENERKVMEIVFNEKGEVDQRKIIKQTDFSKPKVSRIIHDLSGRGLIEKVPKGRTNIIKLKKHQKGR
;
A
#
# COMPACT_ATOMS: atom_id res chain seq x y z
N TYR A 1 -18.28 38.91 18.78
CA TYR A 1 -18.61 38.39 17.44
C TYR A 1 -17.42 38.23 16.50
N GLN A 2 -16.38 39.07 16.55
CA GLN A 2 -15.21 38.98 15.64
C GLN A 2 -14.32 37.73 15.82
N ILE A 3 -14.38 37.05 16.97
CA ILE A 3 -13.57 35.85 17.27
C ILE A 3 -14.17 34.52 16.78
N LEU A 4 -15.49 34.48 16.53
CA LEU A 4 -16.19 33.29 16.03
C LEU A 4 -15.65 32.77 14.68
N PRO A 5 -15.37 33.62 13.67
CA PRO A 5 -14.81 33.12 12.40
C PRO A 5 -13.41 32.53 12.57
N LEU A 6 -12.60 33.03 13.51
CA LEU A 6 -11.25 32.50 13.76
C LEU A 6 -11.30 31.08 14.34
N ILE A 7 -12.23 30.84 15.28
CA ILE A 7 -12.44 29.51 15.88
C ILE A 7 -12.90 28.50 14.81
N ALA A 8 -13.80 28.92 13.91
CA ALA A 8 -14.27 28.07 12.83
C ALA A 8 -13.14 27.66 11.86
N ILE A 9 -12.22 28.59 11.54
CA ILE A 9 -11.05 28.30 10.70
C ILE A 9 -10.12 27.29 11.38
N ILE A 10 -9.87 27.44 12.69
CA ILE A 10 -9.01 26.52 13.45
C ILE A 10 -9.62 25.11 13.48
N ILE A 11 -10.93 24.99 13.71
CA ILE A 11 -11.63 23.70 13.69
C ILE A 11 -11.54 23.05 12.30
N ALA A 12 -11.73 23.84 11.24
CA ALA A 12 -11.61 23.35 9.87
C ALA A 12 -10.19 22.85 9.57
N LEU A 13 -9.15 23.57 10.01
CA LEU A 13 -7.75 23.15 9.84
C LEU A 13 -7.44 21.85 10.60
N ILE A 14 -7.91 21.72 11.85
CA ILE A 14 -7.76 20.50 12.64
C ILE A 14 -8.47 19.32 11.95
N ALA A 15 -9.67 19.53 11.42
CA ALA A 15 -10.41 18.51 10.70
C ALA A 15 -9.67 18.06 9.41
N VAL A 16 -9.10 19.01 8.66
CA VAL A 16 -8.31 18.71 7.45
C VAL A 16 -7.04 17.94 7.80
N ILE A 17 -6.31 18.35 8.84
CA ILE A 17 -5.11 17.65 9.31
C ILE A 17 -5.47 16.25 9.82
N GLY A 18 -6.55 16.13 10.59
CA GLY A 18 -7.06 14.85 11.08
C GLY A 18 -7.44 13.91 9.93
N ALA A 19 -8.17 14.41 8.94
CA ALA A 19 -8.53 13.67 7.73
C ALA A 19 -7.28 13.24 6.93
N PHE A 20 -6.29 14.13 6.79
CA PHE A 20 -5.02 13.83 6.13
C PHE A 20 -4.22 12.74 6.85
N ILE A 21 -4.16 12.79 8.19
CA ILE A 21 -3.51 11.75 9.01
C ILE A 21 -4.24 10.42 8.87
N LEU A 22 -5.57 10.41 8.91
CA LEU A 22 -6.37 9.18 8.74
C LEU A 22 -6.21 8.58 7.35
N TYR A 23 -6.17 9.41 6.31
CA TYR A 23 -5.89 8.99 4.94
C TYR A 23 -4.53 8.29 4.84
N ASN A 24 -3.50 8.85 5.46
CA ASN A 24 -2.14 8.29 5.44
C ASN A 24 -1.97 7.06 6.35
N LYS A 25 -2.70 6.98 7.48
CA LYS A 25 -2.59 5.86 8.44
C LYS A 25 -3.19 4.55 7.92
N LYS A 26 -4.11 4.62 6.94
CA LYS A 26 -4.69 3.45 6.23
C LYS A 26 -3.64 2.55 5.55
N PHE A 27 -2.41 3.05 5.35
CA PHE A 27 -1.28 2.30 4.80
C PHE A 27 -0.29 1.72 5.81
N ARG A 28 -0.49 1.93 7.12
CA ARG A 28 0.32 1.29 8.17
C ARG A 28 -0.17 -0.12 8.55
N ILE A 29 -0.75 -0.87 7.60
CA ILE A 29 -1.10 -2.28 7.84
C ILE A 29 0.20 -3.08 7.91
N SER A 30 0.64 -3.23 9.15
CA SER A 30 1.53 -4.23 9.74
C SER A 30 2.52 -4.89 8.79
N SER A 31 3.64 -4.20 8.57
CA SER A 31 4.89 -4.85 8.17
C SER A 31 5.42 -5.83 9.23
N ARG A 32 4.75 -6.00 10.40
CA ARG A 32 5.24 -6.86 11.50
C ARG A 32 4.63 -8.26 11.51
N ASP A 33 3.43 -8.48 10.97
CA ASP A 33 2.75 -9.78 11.11
C ASP A 33 2.83 -10.69 9.86
N ILE A 34 3.35 -10.18 8.73
CA ILE A 34 3.44 -10.91 7.45
C ILE A 34 4.84 -11.52 7.22
N LEU A 35 5.82 -11.16 8.07
CA LEU A 35 7.25 -11.42 7.85
C LEU A 35 7.75 -12.88 7.97
N PRO A 36 7.13 -13.82 8.70
CA PRO A 36 7.78 -15.12 8.92
C PRO A 36 7.75 -16.07 7.70
N VAL A 37 7.03 -15.74 6.61
CA VAL A 37 6.84 -16.67 5.48
C VAL A 37 7.16 -16.02 4.11
N LEU A 38 7.98 -14.97 4.07
CA LEU A 38 8.44 -14.36 2.81
C LEU A 38 9.88 -14.77 2.52
N THR A 39 10.12 -15.28 1.31
CA THR A 39 11.46 -15.40 0.75
C THR A 39 12.11 -14.03 0.59
N GLU A 40 13.43 -13.96 0.45
CA GLU A 40 14.15 -12.70 0.26
C GLU A 40 13.65 -11.92 -0.98
N ASN A 41 13.36 -12.63 -2.08
CA ASN A 41 12.85 -12.01 -3.31
C ASN A 41 11.43 -11.46 -3.13
N GLU A 42 10.54 -12.20 -2.45
CA GLU A 42 9.19 -11.72 -2.13
C GLU A 42 9.23 -10.52 -1.19
N ARG A 43 10.15 -10.51 -0.22
CA ARG A 43 10.36 -9.39 0.70
C ARG A 43 10.69 -8.11 -0.05
N LYS A 44 11.63 -8.16 -1.00
CA LYS A 44 12.00 -7.01 -1.84
C LYS A 44 10.79 -6.45 -2.62
N VAL A 45 9.95 -7.33 -3.18
CA VAL A 45 8.73 -6.91 -3.88
C VAL A 45 7.73 -6.27 -2.92
N MET A 46 7.51 -6.87 -1.74
CA MET A 46 6.60 -6.33 -0.74
C MET A 46 7.08 -4.99 -0.18
N GLU A 47 8.38 -4.81 0.06
CA GLU A 47 8.97 -3.54 0.49
C GLU A 47 8.68 -2.42 -0.50
N ILE A 48 8.81 -2.67 -1.81
CA ILE A 48 8.46 -1.70 -2.85
C ILE A 48 6.98 -1.35 -2.78
N VAL A 49 6.11 -2.35 -2.65
CA VAL A 49 4.67 -2.11 -2.51
C VAL A 49 4.42 -1.23 -1.28
N PHE A 50 4.99 -1.55 -0.12
CA PHE A 50 4.86 -0.73 1.10
C PHE A 50 5.37 0.71 0.92
N ASN A 51 6.54 0.89 0.30
CA ASN A 51 7.15 2.20 0.06
C ASN A 51 6.30 3.07 -0.87
N GLU A 52 5.59 2.46 -1.80
CA GLU A 52 4.69 3.13 -2.75
C GLU A 52 3.29 3.36 -2.17
N LYS A 53 3.19 3.52 -0.84
CA LYS A 53 1.91 3.65 -0.13
C LYS A 53 1.00 2.49 -0.53
N GLY A 54 1.53 1.26 -0.51
CA GLY A 54 0.88 -0.03 -0.74
C GLY A 54 -0.02 -0.19 -1.97
N GLU A 55 0.21 0.64 -2.99
CA GLU A 55 -0.33 0.50 -4.33
C GLU A 55 0.73 0.89 -5.36
N VAL A 56 1.11 -0.03 -6.25
CA VAL A 56 2.20 0.18 -7.20
C VAL A 56 1.94 -0.48 -8.55
N ASP A 57 2.40 0.14 -9.64
CA ASP A 57 2.39 -0.49 -10.96
C ASP A 57 3.41 -1.63 -11.02
N GLN A 58 3.01 -2.79 -11.53
CA GLN A 58 3.92 -3.93 -11.73
C GLN A 58 5.19 -3.55 -12.52
N ARG A 59 5.11 -2.60 -13.47
CA ARG A 59 6.29 -2.10 -14.20
C ARG A 59 7.28 -1.39 -13.30
N LYS A 60 6.80 -0.71 -12.26
CA LYS A 60 7.65 -0.02 -11.28
C LYS A 60 8.36 -1.02 -10.37
N ILE A 61 7.70 -2.10 -9.99
CA ILE A 61 8.34 -3.23 -9.29
C ILE A 61 9.47 -3.82 -10.14
N ILE A 62 9.24 -4.06 -11.43
CA ILE A 62 10.28 -4.58 -12.35
C ILE A 62 11.49 -3.64 -12.37
N LYS A 63 11.26 -2.32 -12.47
CA LYS A 63 12.31 -1.31 -12.51
C LYS A 63 13.09 -1.14 -11.20
N GLN A 64 12.48 -1.44 -10.05
CA GLN A 64 13.09 -1.24 -8.74
C GLN A 64 13.74 -2.51 -8.16
N THR A 65 13.43 -3.70 -8.68
CA THR A 65 13.97 -4.99 -8.19
C THR A 65 15.07 -5.58 -9.08
N ASP A 66 15.29 -5.03 -10.28
CA ASP A 66 16.10 -5.63 -11.36
C ASP A 66 15.73 -7.07 -11.72
N PHE A 67 14.54 -7.54 -11.32
CA PHE A 67 14.06 -8.87 -11.63
C PHE A 67 13.50 -8.93 -13.05
N SER A 68 13.70 -10.07 -13.71
CA SER A 68 13.07 -10.33 -15.00
C SER A 68 11.54 -10.27 -14.89
N LYS A 69 10.88 -9.82 -15.96
CA LYS A 69 9.40 -9.75 -16.01
C LYS A 69 8.72 -11.08 -15.61
N PRO A 70 9.19 -12.27 -16.05
CA PRO A 70 8.63 -13.54 -15.60
C PRO A 70 8.81 -13.77 -14.10
N LYS A 71 9.97 -13.43 -13.52
CA LYS A 71 10.23 -13.57 -12.08
C LYS A 71 9.30 -12.70 -11.26
N VAL A 72 9.12 -11.43 -11.63
CA VAL A 72 8.16 -10.52 -10.96
C VAL A 72 6.73 -11.04 -11.08
N SER A 73 6.33 -11.53 -12.26
CA SER A 73 5.00 -12.11 -12.46
C SER A 73 4.75 -13.31 -11.56
N ARG A 74 5.75 -14.19 -11.40
CA ARG A 74 5.68 -15.35 -10.50
C ARG A 74 5.54 -14.92 -9.04
N ILE A 75 6.40 -14.03 -8.57
CA ILE A 75 6.34 -13.52 -7.19
C ILE A 75 4.97 -12.86 -6.90
N ILE A 76 4.47 -12.03 -7.81
CA ILE A 76 3.15 -11.41 -7.68
C ILE A 76 2.04 -12.46 -7.69
N HIS A 77 2.18 -13.53 -8.47
CA HIS A 77 1.23 -14.64 -8.47
C HIS A 77 1.22 -15.34 -7.11
N ASP A 78 2.39 -15.70 -6.57
CA ASP A 78 2.53 -16.42 -5.31
C ASP A 78 1.99 -15.59 -4.12
N LEU A 79 2.39 -14.31 -4.05
CA LEU A 79 1.90 -13.36 -3.04
C LEU A 79 0.38 -13.14 -3.13
N SER A 80 -0.16 -13.10 -4.34
CA SER A 80 -1.60 -12.92 -4.56
C SER A 80 -2.41 -14.17 -4.23
N GLY A 81 -1.89 -15.36 -4.58
CA GLY A 81 -2.48 -16.65 -4.22
C GLY A 81 -2.55 -16.86 -2.71
N ARG A 82 -1.56 -16.33 -1.98
CA ARG A 82 -1.52 -16.30 -0.51
C ARG A 82 -2.36 -15.18 0.11
N GLY A 83 -3.00 -14.35 -0.70
CA GLY A 83 -3.86 -13.26 -0.22
C GLY A 83 -3.10 -12.11 0.46
N LEU A 84 -1.81 -11.92 0.16
CA LEU A 84 -1.03 -10.80 0.70
C LEU A 84 -1.20 -9.53 -0.15
N ILE A 85 -1.43 -9.71 -1.45
CA ILE A 85 -1.67 -8.65 -2.42
C ILE A 85 -2.86 -8.98 -3.32
N GLU A 86 -3.41 -7.95 -3.95
CA GLU A 86 -4.40 -8.05 -5.02
C GLU A 86 -3.86 -7.45 -6.32
N LYS A 87 -4.29 -8.02 -7.44
CA LYS A 87 -3.98 -7.53 -8.80
C LYS A 87 -5.20 -6.84 -9.36
N VAL A 88 -5.06 -5.57 -9.69
CA VAL A 88 -6.10 -4.77 -10.34
C VAL A 88 -5.65 -4.45 -11.77
N PRO A 89 -6.34 -4.96 -12.82
CA PRO A 89 -6.00 -4.64 -14.20
C PRO A 89 -6.04 -3.13 -14.47
N LYS A 90 -5.01 -2.60 -15.14
CA LYS A 90 -4.95 -1.20 -15.58
C LYS A 90 -4.26 -1.11 -16.93
N GLY A 91 -5.05 -1.08 -18.00
CA GLY A 91 -4.55 -1.06 -19.38
C GLY A 91 -3.68 -2.28 -19.69
N ARG A 92 -2.41 -2.07 -20.06
CA ARG A 92 -1.44 -3.13 -20.41
C ARG A 92 -0.53 -3.54 -19.23
N THR A 93 -0.98 -3.35 -18.00
CA THR A 93 -0.26 -3.69 -16.78
C THR A 93 -1.26 -3.96 -15.65
N ASN A 94 -0.75 -4.43 -14.52
CA ASN A 94 -1.53 -4.57 -13.30
C ASN A 94 -1.04 -3.57 -12.26
N ILE A 95 -1.97 -3.01 -11.52
CA ILE A 95 -1.70 -2.37 -10.25
C ILE A 95 -1.71 -3.44 -9.16
N ILE A 96 -0.68 -3.43 -8.33
CA ILE A 96 -0.50 -4.33 -7.20
C ILE A 96 -0.83 -3.56 -5.94
N LYS A 97 -1.82 -4.04 -5.19
CA LYS A 97 -2.25 -3.42 -3.92
C LYS A 97 -2.09 -4.39 -2.78
N LEU A 98 -1.79 -3.89 -1.59
CA LEU A 98 -1.81 -4.70 -0.37
C LEU A 98 -3.25 -5.14 -0.10
N LYS A 99 -3.44 -6.45 0.08
CA LYS A 99 -4.74 -6.95 0.54
C LYS A 99 -4.85 -6.59 2.02
N LYS A 100 -5.90 -5.86 2.39
CA LYS A 100 -6.19 -5.64 3.82
C LYS A 100 -6.37 -7.02 4.45
N HIS A 101 -5.61 -7.31 5.48
CA HIS A 101 -5.94 -8.41 6.37
C HIS A 101 -7.32 -8.07 6.94
N GLN A 102 -8.38 -8.62 6.36
CA GLN A 102 -9.66 -8.65 7.04
C GLN A 102 -9.37 -9.50 8.26
N LYS A 103 -9.29 -8.87 9.44
CA LYS A 103 -9.48 -9.58 10.70
C LYS A 103 -10.80 -10.32 10.52
N GLY A 104 -10.69 -11.61 10.21
CA GLY A 104 -11.81 -12.52 10.32
C GLY A 104 -12.24 -12.47 11.78
N ARG A 105 -13.52 -12.13 11.97
CA ARG A 105 -14.39 -12.45 13.10
C ARG A 105 -13.75 -12.44 14.49
#